data_AF-A0A501WDB6-F1
#
_entry.id   AF-A0A501WDB6-F1
#
_cell.length_a   1.000
_cell.length_b   1.000
_cell.length_c   1.000
_cell.angle_alpha   90.00
_cell.angle_beta   90.00
_cell.angle_gamma   90.00
#
_symmetry.space_group_name_H-M   'P 1'
#
loop_
_entity.id
_entity.type
_entity.pdbx_description
1 polymer ?
#
loop_
_entity_poly.entity_id
_entity_poly.type
_entity_poly.pdbx_seq_one_letter_code
_entity_poly.pdbx_strand_id
1 'polypeptide(L)'
;MKALYLLLTLCLTMLAAGCSRTAPVPVCTVAEVVAQDCEEGWYVLRLEDDSEKHSESAGAYIGQLHGGYVTTKDLPEQYRRAGLKLSLRLQLNGTDGPRCVATYMMYPAVKIVDICGEPAA
;
A
#
# COMPACT_ATOMS: atom_id res chain seq x y z
N MET A 1 -24.51 -43.13 -12.60
CA MET A 1 -24.48 -42.09 -11.54
C MET A 1 -23.12 -41.97 -10.85
N LYS A 2 -22.47 -43.07 -10.40
CA LYS A 2 -21.16 -43.02 -9.70
C LYS A 2 -20.00 -42.36 -10.50
N ALA A 3 -19.95 -42.54 -11.82
CA ALA A 3 -18.88 -41.98 -12.66
C ALA A 3 -18.95 -40.44 -12.82
N LEU A 4 -20.16 -39.85 -12.76
CA LEU A 4 -20.35 -38.41 -12.87
C LEU A 4 -19.84 -37.68 -11.61
N TYR A 5 -20.06 -38.27 -10.43
CA TYR A 5 -19.55 -37.73 -9.16
C TYR A 5 -18.01 -37.74 -9.11
N LEU A 6 -17.37 -38.72 -9.74
CA LEU A 6 -15.91 -38.84 -9.80
C LEU A 6 -15.27 -37.75 -10.67
N LEU A 7 -15.89 -37.44 -11.82
CA LEU A 7 -15.46 -36.34 -12.68
C LEU A 7 -15.68 -34.96 -12.01
N LEU A 8 -16.81 -34.79 -11.32
CA LEU A 8 -17.11 -33.54 -10.63
C LEU A 8 -16.12 -33.25 -9.48
N THR A 9 -15.78 -34.29 -8.71
CA THR A 9 -14.82 -34.19 -7.59
C THR A 9 -13.40 -33.95 -8.10
N LEU A 10 -12.99 -34.58 -9.19
CA LEU A 10 -11.69 -34.33 -9.83
C LEU A 10 -11.57 -32.86 -10.30
N CYS A 11 -12.62 -32.33 -10.93
CA CYS A 11 -12.66 -30.94 -11.40
C CYS A 11 -12.59 -29.93 -10.24
N LEU A 12 -13.30 -30.21 -9.13
CA LEU A 12 -13.24 -29.39 -7.91
C LEU A 12 -11.84 -29.37 -7.29
N THR A 13 -11.15 -30.52 -7.27
CA THR A 13 -9.79 -30.59 -6.70
C THR A 13 -8.75 -29.84 -7.56
N MET A 14 -8.90 -29.83 -8.89
CA MET A 14 -8.05 -29.03 -9.76
C MET A 14 -8.30 -27.51 -9.63
N LEU A 15 -9.53 -27.09 -9.35
CA LEU A 15 -9.82 -25.67 -9.04
C LEU A 15 -9.15 -25.23 -7.73
N ALA A 16 -9.13 -26.10 -6.71
CA ALA A 16 -8.53 -25.79 -5.41
C ALA A 16 -6.99 -25.69 -5.48
N ALA A 17 -6.33 -26.42 -6.39
CA ALA A 17 -4.88 -26.40 -6.55
C ALA A 17 -4.34 -25.13 -7.23
N GLY A 18 -5.19 -24.29 -7.82
CA GLY A 18 -4.80 -23.05 -8.50
C GLY A 18 -4.69 -21.81 -7.61
N CYS A 19 -5.15 -21.87 -6.36
CA CYS A 19 -5.17 -20.73 -5.42
C CYS A 19 -3.97 -20.74 -4.47
N SER A 20 -2.75 -20.71 -5.01
CA SER A 20 -1.51 -20.53 -4.24
C SER A 20 -0.69 -19.33 -4.72
N ARG A 21 -1.38 -18.29 -5.23
CA ARG A 21 -0.74 -16.99 -5.48
C ARG A 21 -0.84 -16.15 -4.22
N THR A 22 0.22 -16.17 -3.42
CA THR A 22 0.47 -15.15 -2.40
C THR A 22 0.22 -13.78 -3.02
N ALA A 23 -0.63 -12.96 -2.42
CA ALA A 23 -0.90 -11.62 -2.93
C ALA A 23 0.44 -10.87 -3.05
N PRO A 24 0.68 -10.15 -4.16
CA PRO A 24 1.91 -9.41 -4.34
C PRO A 24 2.06 -8.39 -3.20
N VAL A 25 3.23 -8.40 -2.56
CA VAL A 25 3.56 -7.49 -1.47
C VAL A 25 3.91 -6.14 -2.09
N PRO A 26 3.36 -5.00 -1.59
CA PRO A 26 3.72 -3.70 -2.12
C PRO A 26 5.23 -3.44 -1.98
N VAL A 27 5.82 -2.80 -2.97
CA VAL A 27 7.24 -2.43 -2.91
C VAL A 27 7.44 -1.26 -1.94
N CYS A 28 8.68 -1.08 -1.51
CA CYS A 28 9.07 0.05 -0.68
C CYS A 28 9.13 1.33 -1.53
N THR A 29 8.43 2.37 -1.11
CA THR A 29 8.41 3.69 -1.75
C THR A 29 8.97 4.71 -0.77
N VAL A 30 9.78 5.65 -1.26
CA VAL A 30 10.26 6.76 -0.43
C VAL A 30 9.13 7.77 -0.28
N ALA A 31 8.82 8.13 0.96
CA ALA A 31 7.80 9.11 1.31
C ALA A 31 8.37 10.12 2.30
N GLU A 32 8.04 11.40 2.10
CA GLU A 32 8.37 12.49 2.99
C GLU A 32 7.15 12.92 3.80
N VAL A 33 7.31 13.08 5.10
CA VAL A 33 6.27 13.63 5.97
C VAL A 33 6.18 15.14 5.74
N VAL A 34 5.09 15.61 5.15
CA VAL A 34 4.96 17.02 4.77
C VAL A 34 4.33 17.84 5.90
N ALA A 35 3.19 17.39 6.40
CA ALA A 35 2.43 18.13 7.40
C ALA A 35 1.42 17.24 8.14
N GLN A 36 0.92 17.77 9.27
CA GLN A 36 -0.30 17.30 9.95
C GLN A 36 -1.42 18.30 9.61
N ASP A 37 -1.82 18.33 8.34
CA ASP A 37 -2.71 19.39 7.80
C ASP A 37 -4.11 18.89 7.45
N CYS A 38 -4.48 17.74 8.01
CA CYS A 38 -5.81 17.16 7.87
C CYS A 38 -6.44 16.99 9.25
N GLU A 39 -7.58 16.29 9.32
CA GLU A 39 -8.24 15.96 10.60
C GLU A 39 -7.25 15.42 11.64
N GLU A 40 -7.53 15.64 12.92
CA GLU A 40 -6.62 15.28 14.01
C GLU A 40 -6.17 13.81 13.91
N GLY A 41 -4.86 13.58 14.05
CA GLY A 41 -4.24 12.26 13.91
C GLY A 41 -3.88 11.85 12.48
N TRP A 42 -4.21 12.65 11.46
CA TRP A 42 -3.82 12.38 10.07
C TRP A 42 -2.58 13.16 9.63
N TYR A 43 -1.72 12.46 8.89
CA TYR A 43 -0.46 12.97 8.35
C TYR A 43 -0.49 12.90 6.83
N VAL A 44 0.03 13.95 6.19
CA VAL A 44 0.24 14.00 4.74
C VAL A 44 1.65 13.52 4.42
N LEU A 45 1.74 12.53 3.54
CA LEU A 45 2.98 12.04 2.98
C LEU A 45 3.09 12.43 1.51
N ARG A 46 4.25 12.93 1.10
CA ARG A 46 4.60 13.09 -0.32
C ARG A 46 5.43 11.91 -0.76
N LEU A 47 4.92 11.14 -1.71
CA LEU A 47 5.65 10.05 -2.33
C LEU A 47 6.64 10.65 -3.34
N GLU A 48 7.89 10.20 -3.29
CA GLU A 48 8.84 10.52 -4.34
C GLU A 48 8.43 9.79 -5.63
N ASP A 49 8.54 10.50 -6.75
CA ASP A 49 8.21 9.94 -8.06
C ASP A 49 9.40 9.13 -8.56
N ASP A 50 9.31 7.80 -8.41
CA ASP A 50 10.30 6.84 -8.92
C ASP A 50 9.86 6.24 -10.28
N SER A 51 9.03 6.96 -11.05
CA SER A 51 8.50 6.50 -12.35
C SER A 51 9.59 6.02 -13.33
N GLU A 52 10.83 6.51 -13.23
CA GLU A 52 11.94 6.06 -14.07
C GLU A 52 12.61 4.74 -13.59
N LYS A 53 12.48 4.35 -12.32
CA LYS A 53 13.12 3.13 -11.77
C LYS A 53 12.25 1.87 -11.82
N HIS A 54 10.95 2.03 -12.04
CA HIS A 54 9.98 0.93 -11.90
C HIS A 54 9.69 0.18 -13.20
N SER A 55 10.16 0.66 -14.35
CA SER A 55 10.04 -0.05 -15.64
C SER A 55 10.78 -1.40 -15.67
N GLU A 56 11.72 -1.64 -14.74
CA GLU A 56 12.54 -2.86 -14.68
C GLU A 56 12.19 -3.80 -13.51
N SER A 57 11.29 -3.40 -12.60
CA SER A 57 10.95 -4.21 -11.43
C SER A 57 9.84 -5.21 -11.75
N ALA A 58 10.21 -6.45 -12.06
CA ALA A 58 9.29 -7.59 -12.16
C ALA A 58 8.60 -7.84 -10.79
N GLY A 59 7.51 -7.11 -10.51
CA GLY A 59 6.81 -7.15 -9.22
C GLY A 59 5.89 -5.97 -8.93
N ALA A 60 5.89 -4.92 -9.76
CA ALA A 60 4.94 -3.81 -9.62
C ALA A 60 3.48 -4.31 -9.76
N TYR A 61 2.65 -4.02 -8.76
CA TYR A 61 1.25 -4.45 -8.72
C TYR A 61 0.30 -3.32 -9.16
N ILE A 62 -0.84 -3.69 -9.76
CA ILE A 62 -1.88 -2.75 -10.19
C ILE A 62 -2.47 -2.04 -8.96
N GLY A 63 -2.31 -0.72 -8.87
CA GLY A 63 -2.75 0.08 -7.70
C GLY A 63 -1.62 0.49 -6.77
N GLN A 64 -0.37 0.20 -7.14
CA GLN A 64 0.79 0.82 -6.52
C GLN A 64 0.73 2.34 -6.69
N LEU A 65 1.02 3.06 -5.61
CA LEU A 65 1.02 4.52 -5.61
C LEU A 65 2.30 5.03 -6.27
N HIS A 66 2.13 5.92 -7.24
CA HIS A 66 3.21 6.54 -8.00
C HIS A 66 3.22 8.04 -7.72
N GLY A 67 4.26 8.52 -7.04
CA GLY A 67 4.41 9.94 -6.70
C GLY A 67 3.18 10.56 -6.02
N GLY A 68 3.19 11.89 -5.88
CA GLY A 68 2.04 12.65 -5.37
C GLY A 68 1.89 12.62 -3.86
N TYR A 69 0.68 12.93 -3.38
CA TYR A 69 0.38 13.09 -1.95
C TYR A 69 -0.65 12.06 -1.50
N VAL A 70 -0.42 11.49 -0.32
CA VAL A 70 -1.32 10.55 0.35
C VAL A 70 -1.48 10.92 1.82
N THR A 71 -2.48 10.36 2.47
CA THR A 71 -2.75 10.59 3.90
C THR A 71 -2.72 9.29 4.69
N THR A 72 -2.22 9.32 5.92
CA THR A 72 -2.18 8.17 6.82
C THR A 72 -2.53 8.60 8.24
N LYS A 73 -3.12 7.70 9.02
CA LYS A 73 -3.43 7.89 10.45
C LYS A 73 -2.55 7.05 11.38
N ASP A 74 -1.72 6.20 10.78
CA ASP A 74 -0.99 5.13 11.43
C ASP A 74 0.53 5.34 11.36
N LEU A 75 0.95 6.60 11.16
CA LEU A 75 2.35 6.99 11.26
C LEU A 75 2.85 6.87 12.72
N PRO A 76 3.90 6.05 12.98
CA PRO A 76 4.44 5.89 14.33
C PRO A 76 5.03 7.19 14.88
N GLU A 77 4.99 7.36 16.20
CA GLU A 77 5.35 8.61 16.87
C GLU A 77 6.76 9.10 16.56
N GLN A 78 7.73 8.19 16.47
CA GLN A 78 9.12 8.53 16.16
C GLN A 78 9.30 9.14 14.76
N TYR A 79 8.31 8.93 13.87
CA TYR A 79 8.35 9.33 12.47
C TYR A 79 7.46 10.54 12.15
N ARG A 80 6.76 11.11 13.14
CA ARG A 80 5.83 12.26 12.98
C ARG A 80 6.55 13.62 12.90
N ARG A 81 7.72 13.67 12.26
CA ARG A 81 8.48 14.91 12.09
C ARG A 81 8.40 15.36 10.63
N ALA A 82 7.94 16.60 10.41
CA ALA A 82 7.92 17.19 9.08
C ALA A 82 9.33 17.23 8.45
N GLY A 83 9.39 16.98 7.14
CA GLY A 83 10.63 16.87 6.36
C GLY A 83 11.36 15.53 6.48
N LEU A 84 10.87 14.60 7.31
CA LEU A 84 11.48 13.28 7.45
C LEU A 84 11.15 12.41 6.23
N LYS A 85 12.18 11.87 5.59
CA LYS A 85 12.06 10.91 4.49
C LYS A 85 12.21 9.49 5.00
N LEU A 86 11.27 8.63 4.63
CA LEU A 86 11.18 7.24 5.08
C LEU A 86 10.93 6.35 3.88
N SER A 87 11.51 5.16 3.87
CA SER A 87 11.12 4.13 2.91
C SER A 87 10.00 3.31 3.53
N LEU A 88 8.82 3.35 2.93
CA LEU A 88 7.60 2.79 3.51
C LEU A 88 6.96 1.82 2.52
N ARG A 89 6.38 0.75 3.06
CA ARG A 89 5.45 -0.09 2.32
C ARG A 89 4.04 0.39 2.60
N LEU A 90 3.36 0.85 1.57
CA LEU A 90 2.04 1.46 1.69
C LEU A 90 0.97 0.60 1.02
N GLN A 91 -0.22 0.58 1.63
CA GLN A 91 -1.40 -0.05 1.06
C GLN A 91 -2.56 0.94 1.05
N LEU A 92 -3.30 1.01 -0.06
CA LEU A 92 -4.51 1.81 -0.15
C LEU A 92 -5.52 1.36 0.92
N ASN A 93 -5.99 2.31 1.72
CA ASN A 93 -6.93 2.09 2.82
C ASN A 93 -8.34 2.58 2.44
N GLY A 94 -8.84 2.11 1.29
CA GLY A 94 -10.17 2.46 0.78
C GLY A 94 -10.31 3.93 0.36
N THR A 95 -11.56 4.42 0.33
CA THR A 95 -11.93 5.79 -0.07
C THR A 95 -12.03 6.78 1.08
N ASP A 96 -11.84 6.34 2.33
CA ASP A 96 -12.02 7.16 3.54
C ASP A 96 -10.74 7.93 3.89
N GLY A 97 -10.40 8.94 3.07
CA GLY A 97 -9.38 9.94 3.39
C GLY A 97 -9.97 11.17 4.09
N PRO A 98 -9.24 11.81 5.01
CA PRO A 98 -9.68 13.03 5.67
C PRO A 98 -9.71 14.18 4.66
N ARG A 99 -10.50 15.21 4.96
CA ARG A 99 -10.37 16.48 4.23
C ARG A 99 -9.22 17.28 4.83
N CYS A 100 -8.25 17.67 4.00
CA CYS A 100 -7.15 18.51 4.46
C CYS A 100 -7.56 19.98 4.39
N VAL A 101 -7.38 20.71 5.49
CA VAL A 101 -8.04 22.01 5.69
C VAL A 101 -7.32 23.10 4.89
N ALA A 102 -5.98 23.09 4.81
CA ALA A 102 -5.29 24.16 4.10
C ALA A 102 -5.42 24.09 2.58
N THR A 103 -5.64 22.90 2.00
CA THR A 103 -5.76 22.74 0.55
C THR A 103 -7.20 22.49 0.08
N TYR A 104 -8.14 22.24 1.00
CA TYR A 104 -9.49 21.74 0.71
C TYR A 104 -9.53 20.49 -0.19
N MET A 105 -8.41 19.77 -0.30
CA MET A 105 -8.28 18.55 -1.10
C MET A 105 -8.44 17.30 -0.24
N MET A 106 -8.87 16.21 -0.88
CA MET A 106 -8.84 14.86 -0.32
C MET A 106 -7.73 14.09 -1.03
N TYR A 107 -6.73 13.64 -0.27
CA TYR A 107 -5.70 12.75 -0.77
C TYR A 107 -6.07 11.29 -0.47
N PRO A 108 -5.61 10.31 -1.28
CA PRO A 108 -5.84 8.91 -1.00
C PRO A 108 -5.39 8.52 0.40
N ALA A 109 -6.21 7.76 1.11
CA ALA A 109 -5.85 7.20 2.41
C ALA A 109 -4.98 5.95 2.23
N VAL A 110 -3.91 5.85 3.01
CA VAL A 110 -3.02 4.70 3.02
C VAL A 110 -2.77 4.19 4.42
N LYS A 111 -2.49 2.90 4.51
CA LYS A 111 -1.98 2.23 5.69
C LYS A 111 -0.49 1.93 5.48
N ILE A 112 0.32 2.18 6.50
CA ILE A 112 1.72 1.77 6.57
C ILE A 112 1.73 0.30 6.96
N VAL A 113 2.13 -0.54 6.03
CA VAL A 113 2.24 -2.00 6.23
C VAL A 113 3.61 -2.33 6.82
N ASP A 114 4.65 -1.61 6.42
CA ASP A 114 6.02 -1.88 6.82
C ASP A 114 6.88 -0.61 6.67
N ILE A 115 7.98 -0.55 7.42
CA ILE A 115 9.00 0.50 7.31
C ILE A 115 10.27 -0.16 6.80
N CYS A 116 10.60 0.13 5.55
CA CYS A 116 11.71 -0.50 4.88
C CYS A 116 13.03 0.12 5.33
N GLY A 117 13.93 -0.68 5.89
CA GLY A 117 15.28 -0.23 6.26
C GLY A 117 15.55 -0.06 7.75
N GLU A 118 14.64 -0.44 8.64
CA GLU A 118 15.09 -0.98 9.93
C GLU A 118 15.49 -2.44 9.67
N PRO A 119 16.74 -2.86 9.91
CA PRO A 119 17.05 -4.28 9.89
C PRO A 119 16.13 -4.95 10.89
N ALA A 120 15.37 -5.96 10.44
CA ALA A 120 14.62 -6.82 11.33
C ALA A 120 15.57 -7.29 12.45
N ALA A 121 15.27 -6.90 13.68
CA ALA A 121 15.98 -7.35 14.86
C ALA A 121 15.79 -8.86 15.07
#